data_AF-A0A173U7B6-F1
#
_entry.id   AF-A0A173U7B6-F1
#
_cell.length_a   1.000
_cell.length_b   1.000
_cell.length_c   1.000
_cell.angle_alpha   90.00
_cell.angle_beta   90.00
_cell.angle_gamma   90.00
#
_symmetry.space_group_name_H-M   'P 1'
#
loop_
_entity.id
_entity.type
_entity.pdbx_description
1 polymer ?
#
loop_
_entity_poly.entity_id
_entity_poly.type
_entity_poly.pdbx_seq_one_letter_code
_entity_poly.pdbx_strand_id
1 'polypeptide(L)'
;MVNWLKNEMKISELSSDVQVDFKDCLFHESIIKGERKYLNLKKWIRYSAVDYGDADRVLKTAENRKVLSDKLGWDNCKYIDCIFSFKTFFNAFLRLYFQGAIPYYGELMDSFDDFFCDTKLNEFQNKYKLSKKELCEFFFQLNEFAMRTHTIGNYMPCPDNTYNGKKGGGDGYVYFQDRIELIIDAIENKKYVDYLGRKTIYRWRVWFDSKKKEYILDEIVQKKDELMKFVCPFVKKGRFTIFVMQDKENIIEYTKYLEAVNVLISNRTYQMVEKMKTYE
;
A
#
# COMPACT_ATOMS: atom_id res chain seq x y z
N MET A 1 -3.39 -2.41 29.53
CA MET A 1 -3.91 -1.59 28.41
C MET A 1 -3.27 -0.21 28.55
N VAL A 2 -2.13 0.01 27.89
CA VAL A 2 -1.40 1.29 28.03
C VAL A 2 -2.05 2.30 27.09
N ASN A 3 -2.32 3.49 27.61
CA ASN A 3 -3.10 4.57 27.01
C ASN A 3 -2.28 5.31 25.93
N TRP A 4 -1.83 4.60 24.89
CA TRP A 4 -0.93 5.10 23.83
C TRP A 4 -1.60 6.06 22.83
N LEU A 5 -2.91 6.28 22.93
CA LEU A 5 -3.69 7.12 22.01
C LEU A 5 -3.73 8.61 22.39
N LYS A 6 -2.99 9.06 23.41
CA LYS A 6 -3.13 10.45 23.90
C LYS A 6 -2.43 11.54 23.07
N ASN A 7 -1.60 11.17 22.10
CA ASN A 7 -1.08 12.12 21.12
C ASN A 7 -1.74 11.81 19.78
N GLU A 8 -2.94 12.37 19.55
CA GLU A 8 -3.54 12.38 18.21
C GLU A 8 -2.57 13.09 17.27
N MET A 9 -1.96 12.35 16.33
CA MET A 9 -1.06 12.93 15.35
C MET A 9 -1.84 13.95 14.52
N LYS A 10 -1.36 15.19 14.51
CA LYS A 10 -1.95 16.25 13.71
C LYS A 10 -1.22 16.31 12.39
N ILE A 11 -1.95 16.20 11.29
CA ILE A 11 -1.40 16.38 9.92
C ILE A 11 -0.75 17.78 9.78
N SER A 12 -1.17 18.76 10.58
CA SER A 12 -0.52 20.08 10.65
C SER A 12 0.91 20.05 11.21
N GLU A 13 1.30 18.99 11.93
CA GLU A 13 2.68 18.77 12.39
C GLU A 13 3.56 18.09 11.32
N LEU A 14 3.00 17.75 10.15
CA LEU A 14 3.77 17.27 8.98
C LEU A 14 4.61 18.39 8.32
N SER A 15 4.85 19.48 9.03
CA SER A 15 5.54 20.67 8.56
C SER A 15 7.06 20.47 8.47
N SER A 16 7.51 19.65 7.51
CA SER A 16 8.76 19.84 6.74
C SER A 16 9.16 18.60 5.94
N ASP A 17 8.87 17.39 6.45
CA ASP A 17 9.53 16.18 5.98
C ASP A 17 8.61 15.32 5.09
N VAL A 18 9.02 15.15 3.83
CA VAL A 18 8.33 14.41 2.75
C VAL A 18 8.16 12.90 3.05
N GLN A 19 8.61 12.43 4.21
CA GLN A 19 8.75 11.01 4.56
C GLN A 19 7.91 10.56 5.76
N VAL A 20 7.00 11.39 6.29
CA VAL A 20 6.22 10.96 7.47
C VAL A 20 5.24 9.85 7.09
N ASP A 21 5.60 8.64 7.50
CA ASP A 21 4.74 7.47 7.55
C ASP A 21 3.90 7.55 8.84
N PHE A 22 2.57 7.49 8.76
CA PHE A 22 1.72 7.59 9.95
C PHE A 22 2.00 6.52 11.00
N LYS A 23 2.68 5.42 10.62
CA LYS A 23 3.20 4.43 11.57
C LYS A 23 4.29 4.97 12.48
N ASP A 24 5.10 5.93 12.04
CA ASP A 24 6.24 6.41 12.83
C ASP A 24 5.81 7.11 14.11
N CYS A 25 4.62 7.73 14.14
CA CYS A 25 4.08 8.27 15.39
C CYS A 25 3.56 7.20 16.36
N LEU A 26 3.38 5.96 15.88
CA LEU A 26 3.07 4.79 16.72
C LEU A 26 4.35 4.12 17.25
N PHE A 27 5.52 4.43 16.67
CA PHE A 27 6.80 3.81 17.01
C PHE A 27 7.85 4.86 17.36
N HIS A 28 8.08 5.08 18.66
CA HIS A 28 9.22 5.87 19.11
C HIS A 28 10.53 5.23 18.61
N GLU A 29 11.44 6.01 18.01
CA GLU A 29 12.70 5.53 17.41
C GLU A 29 13.55 4.67 18.38
N SER A 30 13.39 4.89 19.68
CA SER A 30 14.04 4.14 20.76
C SER A 30 13.65 2.67 20.85
N ILE A 31 12.58 2.24 20.17
CA ILE A 31 12.09 0.85 20.18
C ILE A 31 12.81 -0.02 19.15
N ILE A 32 13.48 0.57 18.15
CA ILE A 32 14.24 -0.18 17.15
C ILE A 32 15.74 0.02 17.41
N LYS A 33 16.19 -0.41 18.58
CA LYS A 33 17.63 -0.59 18.85
C LYS A 33 18.09 -1.88 18.17
N GLY A 34 18.55 -1.78 16.93
CA GLY A 34 19.05 -2.93 16.16
C GLY A 34 19.60 -2.55 14.79
N GLU A 35 20.08 -3.56 14.03
CA GLU A 35 20.55 -3.37 12.66
C GLU A 35 19.48 -2.72 11.78
N ARG A 36 19.89 -1.70 10.99
CA ARG A 36 19.02 -0.94 10.09
C ARG A 36 18.53 -1.74 8.87
N LYS A 37 18.98 -3.00 8.70
CA LYS A 37 18.58 -3.85 7.59
C LYS A 37 17.07 -4.12 7.66
N TYR A 38 16.36 -3.70 6.61
CA TYR A 38 14.89 -3.81 6.48
C TYR A 38 14.08 -3.12 7.58
N LEU A 39 14.58 -1.99 8.10
CA LEU A 39 13.94 -1.21 9.18
C LEU A 39 12.44 -0.96 8.96
N ASN A 40 12.05 -0.52 7.76
CA ASN A 40 10.66 -0.16 7.46
C ASN A 40 9.78 -1.39 7.33
N LEU A 41 10.33 -2.50 6.82
CA LEU A 41 9.62 -3.78 6.79
C LEU A 41 9.35 -4.30 8.22
N LYS A 42 10.34 -4.21 9.12
CA LYS A 42 10.18 -4.54 10.55
C LYS A 42 9.09 -3.68 11.20
N LYS A 43 9.11 -2.36 10.98
CA LYS A 43 8.06 -1.43 11.44
C LYS A 43 6.68 -1.84 10.94
N TRP A 44 6.56 -2.15 9.65
CA TRP A 44 5.29 -2.54 9.04
C TRP A 44 4.76 -3.88 9.57
N ILE A 45 5.63 -4.87 9.77
CA ILE A 45 5.27 -6.16 10.37
C ILE A 45 4.80 -5.97 11.81
N ARG A 46 5.51 -5.19 12.62
CA ARG A 46 5.11 -4.87 13.99
C ARG A 46 3.75 -4.18 14.03
N TYR A 47 3.53 -3.20 13.15
CA TYR A 47 2.24 -2.54 12.99
C TYR A 47 1.13 -3.54 12.62
N SER A 48 1.42 -4.51 11.76
CA SER A 48 0.45 -5.53 11.35
C SER A 48 0.22 -6.62 12.40
N ALA A 49 1.18 -6.83 13.30
CA ALA A 49 1.15 -7.82 14.37
C ALA A 49 0.34 -7.37 15.59
N VAL A 50 0.33 -6.07 15.85
CA VAL A 50 -0.26 -5.47 17.04
C VAL A 50 -1.44 -4.60 16.60
N ASP A 51 -2.56 -4.66 17.32
CA ASP A 51 -3.76 -3.87 17.02
C ASP A 51 -3.57 -2.39 17.44
N TYR A 52 -2.68 -1.69 16.74
CA TYR A 52 -2.44 -0.25 16.93
C TYR A 52 -3.60 0.61 16.37
N GLY A 53 -4.63 -0.01 15.77
CA GLY A 53 -5.69 0.66 15.05
C GLY A 53 -5.31 0.98 13.60
N ASP A 54 -6.33 1.13 12.75
CA ASP A 54 -6.18 1.42 11.33
C ASP A 54 -5.55 2.81 11.10
N ALA A 55 -4.46 2.88 10.33
CA ALA A 55 -3.72 4.10 10.04
C ALA A 55 -4.60 5.13 9.30
N ASP A 56 -5.63 4.67 8.58
CA ASP A 56 -6.59 5.56 7.95
C ASP A 56 -7.44 6.34 8.98
N ARG A 57 -7.52 5.87 10.24
CA ARG A 57 -8.23 6.59 11.31
C ARG A 57 -7.54 7.88 11.68
N VAL A 58 -6.22 7.95 11.52
CA VAL A 58 -5.46 9.19 11.69
C VAL A 58 -5.97 10.23 10.71
N LEU A 59 -6.12 9.87 9.44
CA LEU A 59 -6.67 10.76 8.41
C LEU A 59 -8.15 11.14 8.65
N LYS A 60 -8.91 10.29 9.34
CA LYS A 60 -10.34 10.48 9.61
C LYS A 60 -10.66 11.30 10.86
N THR A 61 -9.68 11.75 11.65
CA THR A 61 -9.96 12.64 12.80
C THR A 61 -10.60 13.95 12.33
N ALA A 62 -11.40 14.60 13.18
CA ALA A 62 -12.08 15.84 12.78
C ALA A 62 -11.09 16.95 12.36
N GLU A 63 -9.99 17.08 13.09
CA GLU A 63 -8.91 18.03 12.79
C GLU A 63 -8.21 17.70 11.47
N ASN A 64 -7.77 16.45 11.29
CA ASN A 64 -7.05 16.05 10.08
C ASN A 64 -7.93 16.13 8.83
N ARG A 65 -9.21 15.73 8.92
CA ARG A 65 -10.14 15.90 7.80
C ARG A 65 -10.34 17.36 7.40
N LYS A 66 -10.38 18.26 8.39
CA LYS A 66 -10.48 19.69 8.11
C LYS A 66 -9.24 20.19 7.37
N VAL A 67 -8.04 19.83 7.83
CA VAL A 67 -6.78 20.19 7.15
C VAL A 67 -6.73 19.65 5.72
N LEU A 68 -7.11 18.38 5.51
CA LEU A 68 -7.14 17.76 4.19
C LEU A 68 -8.16 18.43 3.26
N SER A 69 -9.34 18.79 3.77
CA SER A 69 -10.34 19.52 3.01
C SER A 69 -9.85 20.92 2.65
N ASP A 70 -9.38 21.68 3.65
CA ASP A 70 -9.04 23.10 3.51
C ASP A 70 -7.76 23.30 2.67
N LYS A 71 -6.74 22.45 2.86
CA LYS A 71 -5.43 22.60 2.19
C LYS A 71 -5.28 21.77 0.91
N LEU A 72 -5.93 20.61 0.80
CA LEU A 72 -5.80 19.70 -0.36
C LEU A 72 -7.05 19.60 -1.23
N GLY A 73 -8.18 20.19 -0.82
CA GLY A 73 -9.44 20.12 -1.58
C GLY A 73 -10.09 18.74 -1.54
N TRP A 74 -9.95 17.97 -0.46
CA TRP A 74 -10.53 16.62 -0.39
C TRP A 74 -12.02 16.61 -0.01
N ASP A 75 -12.90 16.39 -1.00
CA ASP A 75 -14.37 16.53 -0.92
C ASP A 75 -15.09 15.54 0.01
N ASN A 76 -14.44 14.45 0.42
CA ASN A 76 -15.11 13.42 1.22
C ASN A 76 -14.12 12.60 2.04
N CYS A 77 -13.43 13.24 2.99
CA CYS A 77 -12.48 12.56 3.88
C CYS A 77 -13.13 11.52 4.82
N LYS A 78 -14.45 11.28 4.71
CA LYS A 78 -15.16 10.19 5.40
C LYS A 78 -14.89 8.83 4.74
N TYR A 79 -14.77 8.80 3.41
CA TYR A 79 -14.46 7.59 2.64
C TYR A 79 -13.11 7.78 2.00
N ILE A 80 -12.08 7.30 2.67
CA ILE A 80 -10.70 7.29 2.21
C ILE A 80 -10.22 5.85 2.13
N ASP A 81 -9.25 5.61 1.25
CA ASP A 81 -8.61 4.32 1.15
C ASP A 81 -7.20 4.45 0.60
N CYS A 82 -6.39 3.42 0.82
CA CYS A 82 -5.09 3.31 0.20
C CYS A 82 -5.21 3.07 -1.32
N ILE A 83 -4.26 3.62 -2.06
CA ILE A 83 -4.18 3.50 -3.52
C ILE A 83 -3.52 2.17 -3.90
N PHE A 84 -2.48 1.78 -3.16
CA PHE A 84 -1.74 0.54 -3.34
C PHE A 84 -1.62 -0.23 -2.02
N SER A 85 -2.03 -1.51 -2.02
CA SER A 85 -1.95 -2.39 -0.86
C SER A 85 -0.63 -3.14 -0.78
N PHE A 86 0.07 -3.00 0.35
CA PHE A 86 1.26 -3.79 0.68
C PHE A 86 0.91 -5.20 1.14
N LYS A 87 -0.11 -5.31 1.99
CA LYS A 87 -0.47 -6.56 2.68
C LYS A 87 -0.78 -7.70 1.71
N THR A 88 -1.48 -7.41 0.62
CA THR A 88 -1.90 -8.40 -0.37
C THR A 88 -0.68 -9.10 -0.99
N PHE A 89 0.25 -8.33 -1.54
CA PHE A 89 1.38 -8.89 -2.28
C PHE A 89 2.54 -9.31 -1.39
N PHE A 90 2.73 -8.69 -0.21
CA PHE A 90 3.68 -9.21 0.77
C PHE A 90 3.27 -10.61 1.24
N ASN A 91 1.97 -10.85 1.49
CA ASN A 91 1.47 -12.18 1.82
C ASN A 91 1.65 -13.18 0.66
N ALA A 92 1.53 -12.74 -0.58
CA ALA A 92 1.81 -13.57 -1.75
C ALA A 92 3.28 -13.99 -1.83
N PHE A 93 4.20 -13.07 -1.52
CA PHE A 93 5.63 -13.36 -1.37
C PHE A 93 5.91 -14.34 -0.21
N LEU A 94 5.34 -14.10 0.98
CA LEU A 94 5.57 -14.97 2.15
C LEU A 94 5.16 -16.42 1.88
N ARG A 95 4.13 -16.65 1.06
CA ARG A 95 3.72 -18.00 0.61
C ARG A 95 4.79 -18.69 -0.22
N LEU A 96 5.45 -17.94 -1.10
CA LEU A 96 6.57 -18.43 -1.89
C LEU A 96 7.80 -18.71 -1.01
N TYR A 97 8.06 -17.81 -0.05
CA TYR A 97 9.23 -17.87 0.82
C TYR A 97 9.20 -19.06 1.78
N PHE A 98 8.10 -19.24 2.52
CA PHE A 98 8.02 -20.26 3.57
C PHE A 98 7.55 -21.64 3.09
N GLN A 99 7.03 -21.77 1.87
CA GLN A 99 6.51 -23.04 1.29
C GLN A 99 5.81 -23.96 2.32
N GLY A 100 4.78 -23.45 2.99
CA GLY A 100 4.11 -24.20 4.06
C GLY A 100 3.23 -23.32 4.93
N ALA A 101 3.19 -23.62 6.23
CA ALA A 101 2.56 -22.76 7.21
C ALA A 101 3.32 -21.42 7.25
N ILE A 102 2.61 -20.34 6.96
CA ILE A 102 3.19 -19.00 6.98
C ILE A 102 3.15 -18.51 8.42
N PRO A 103 4.28 -18.04 8.97
CA PRO A 103 4.29 -17.39 10.26
C PRO A 103 3.25 -16.26 10.31
N TYR A 104 2.48 -16.18 11.39
CA TYR A 104 1.60 -15.02 11.60
C TYR A 104 2.45 -13.79 11.92
N TYR A 105 1.90 -12.58 11.79
CA TYR A 105 2.70 -11.35 11.91
C TYR A 105 3.42 -11.19 13.26
N GLY A 106 2.87 -11.74 14.35
CA GLY A 106 3.56 -11.74 15.65
C GLY A 106 4.81 -12.61 15.66
N GLU A 107 4.75 -13.81 15.07
CA GLU A 107 5.94 -14.66 14.91
C GLU A 107 6.97 -14.01 13.97
N LEU A 108 6.51 -13.40 12.86
CA LEU A 108 7.40 -12.62 11.98
C LEU A 108 8.04 -11.43 12.71
N MET A 109 7.34 -10.82 13.66
CA MET A 109 7.84 -9.72 14.46
C MET A 109 8.93 -10.20 15.43
N ASP A 110 8.69 -11.32 16.13
CA ASP A 110 9.59 -11.85 17.16
C ASP A 110 10.85 -12.48 16.56
N SER A 111 10.74 -13.11 15.38
CA SER A 111 11.82 -13.87 14.74
C SER A 111 12.18 -13.37 13.34
N PHE A 112 12.00 -12.06 13.07
CA PHE A 112 12.29 -11.48 11.76
C PHE A 112 13.70 -11.78 11.26
N ASP A 113 14.70 -11.52 12.11
CA ASP A 113 16.12 -11.68 11.73
C ASP A 113 16.49 -13.15 11.55
N ASP A 114 15.81 -14.07 12.25
CA ASP A 114 15.97 -15.51 12.04
C ASP A 114 15.32 -15.97 10.74
N PHE A 115 14.19 -15.39 10.35
CA PHE A 115 13.50 -15.74 9.11
C PHE A 115 14.19 -15.17 7.88
N PHE A 116 14.73 -13.96 7.96
CA PHE A 116 15.37 -13.26 6.84
C PHE A 116 16.89 -13.14 7.02
N CYS A 117 17.52 -14.12 7.69
CA CYS A 117 18.97 -14.20 7.82
C CYS A 117 19.63 -14.57 6.48
N ASP A 118 20.94 -14.28 6.36
CA ASP A 118 21.68 -14.52 5.12
C ASP A 118 21.64 -16.00 4.69
N THR A 119 21.66 -16.95 5.62
CA THR A 119 21.54 -18.38 5.31
C THR A 119 20.22 -18.70 4.60
N LYS A 120 19.07 -18.31 5.18
CA LYS A 120 17.76 -18.60 4.59
C LYS A 120 17.50 -17.80 3.31
N LEU A 121 18.00 -16.57 3.24
CA LEU A 121 17.94 -15.77 2.01
C LEU A 121 18.77 -16.41 0.88
N ASN A 122 19.96 -16.94 1.18
CA ASN A 122 20.79 -17.65 0.20
C ASN A 122 20.13 -18.96 -0.24
N GLU A 123 19.50 -19.71 0.67
CA GLU A 123 18.71 -20.91 0.32
C GLU A 123 17.56 -20.56 -0.63
N PHE A 124 16.78 -19.53 -0.31
CA PHE A 124 15.70 -19.03 -1.16
C PHE A 124 16.23 -18.58 -2.53
N GLN A 125 17.32 -17.82 -2.54
CA GLN A 125 17.99 -17.36 -3.75
C GLN A 125 18.36 -18.54 -4.67
N ASN A 126 19.04 -19.55 -4.12
CA ASN A 126 19.52 -20.71 -4.87
C ASN A 126 18.34 -21.55 -5.40
N LYS A 127 17.32 -21.76 -4.56
CA LYS A 127 16.13 -22.54 -4.91
C LYS A 127 15.38 -21.96 -6.10
N TYR A 128 15.17 -20.65 -6.10
CA TYR A 128 14.45 -19.96 -7.18
C TYR A 128 15.38 -19.41 -8.27
N LYS A 129 16.68 -19.69 -8.19
CA LYS A 129 17.68 -19.25 -9.18
C LYS A 129 17.65 -17.73 -9.40
N LEU A 130 17.45 -16.97 -8.32
CA LEU A 130 17.59 -15.52 -8.32
C LEU A 130 19.08 -15.18 -8.27
N SER A 131 19.48 -14.15 -8.99
CA SER A 131 20.78 -13.52 -8.75
C SER A 131 20.75 -12.78 -7.41
N LYS A 132 21.93 -12.60 -6.81
CA LYS A 132 22.06 -11.79 -5.58
C LYS A 132 21.52 -10.38 -5.79
N LYS A 133 21.73 -9.80 -6.97
CA LYS A 133 21.24 -8.46 -7.33
C LYS A 133 19.71 -8.42 -7.35
N GLU A 134 19.04 -9.39 -7.97
CA GLU A 134 17.57 -9.43 -8.02
C GLU A 134 16.95 -9.56 -6.63
N LEU A 135 17.51 -10.40 -5.76
CA LEU A 135 17.01 -10.55 -4.39
C LEU A 135 17.25 -9.28 -3.55
N CYS A 136 18.43 -8.67 -3.66
CA CYS A 136 18.74 -7.43 -2.96
C CYS A 136 17.80 -6.30 -3.40
N GLU A 137 17.56 -6.16 -4.70
CA GLU A 137 16.66 -5.14 -5.24
C GLU A 137 15.23 -5.36 -4.78
N PHE A 138 14.75 -6.61 -4.79
CA PHE A 138 13.42 -6.95 -4.31
C PHE A 138 13.19 -6.52 -2.86
N PHE A 139 14.12 -6.86 -1.96
CA PHE A 139 14.01 -6.47 -0.56
C PHE A 139 14.20 -4.97 -0.34
N PHE A 140 15.01 -4.30 -1.16
CA PHE A 140 15.13 -2.85 -1.14
C PHE A 140 13.78 -2.20 -1.48
N GLN A 141 13.17 -2.58 -2.61
CA GLN A 141 11.89 -2.03 -3.04
C GLN A 141 10.74 -2.37 -2.08
N LEU A 142 10.74 -3.56 -1.48
CA LEU A 142 9.82 -3.94 -0.40
C LEU A 142 9.97 -3.03 0.82
N ASN A 143 11.19 -2.78 1.27
CA ASN A 143 11.45 -1.92 2.42
C ASN A 143 11.06 -0.46 2.13
N GLU A 144 11.34 0.02 0.92
CA GLU A 144 10.89 1.33 0.46
C GLU A 144 9.37 1.45 0.42
N PHE A 145 8.68 0.41 -0.06
CA PHE A 145 7.21 0.43 -0.10
C PHE A 145 6.60 0.35 1.29
N ALA A 146 7.19 -0.44 2.20
CA ALA A 146 6.76 -0.54 3.60
C ALA A 146 6.68 0.83 4.28
N MET A 147 7.68 1.70 4.05
CA MET A 147 7.73 3.09 4.53
C MET A 147 6.64 3.97 3.91
N ARG A 148 6.27 3.69 2.66
CA ARG A 148 5.31 4.49 1.90
C ARG A 148 3.86 4.07 2.09
N THR A 149 3.62 2.92 2.72
CA THR A 149 2.27 2.34 2.84
C THR A 149 1.27 3.27 3.51
N HIS A 150 1.68 3.99 4.55
CA HIS A 150 0.80 4.90 5.29
C HIS A 150 1.27 6.35 5.22
N THR A 151 1.74 6.78 4.05
CA THR A 151 1.95 8.22 3.78
C THR A 151 0.71 8.80 3.11
N ILE A 152 0.54 10.13 3.22
CA ILE A 152 -0.59 10.82 2.56
C ILE A 152 -0.64 10.57 1.05
N GLY A 153 0.52 10.39 0.41
CA GLY A 153 0.61 10.09 -1.02
C GLY A 153 0.07 8.71 -1.42
N ASN A 154 -0.09 7.77 -0.47
CA ASN A 154 -0.76 6.50 -0.74
C ASN A 154 -2.26 6.50 -0.40
N TYR A 155 -2.85 7.62 0.01
CA TYR A 155 -4.28 7.70 0.33
C TYR A 155 -5.04 8.67 -0.57
N MET A 156 -6.31 8.38 -0.84
CA MET A 156 -7.21 9.31 -1.50
C MET A 156 -8.64 9.20 -0.98
N PRO A 157 -9.46 10.26 -1.12
CA PRO A 157 -10.91 10.14 -1.05
C PRO A 157 -11.42 9.16 -2.11
N CYS A 158 -12.53 8.52 -1.82
CA CYS A 158 -13.19 7.57 -2.70
C CYS A 158 -14.46 8.21 -3.33
N PRO A 159 -14.88 7.75 -4.52
CA PRO A 159 -16.06 8.30 -5.19
C PRO A 159 -17.36 8.10 -4.39
N ASP A 160 -17.44 7.03 -3.60
CA ASP A 160 -18.57 6.72 -2.73
C ASP A 160 -18.22 5.62 -1.71
N ASN A 161 -19.17 5.29 -0.84
CA ASN A 161 -19.04 4.25 0.18
C ASN A 161 -19.01 2.80 -0.37
N THR A 162 -19.33 2.59 -1.65
CA THR A 162 -19.31 1.26 -2.27
C THR A 162 -17.96 0.93 -2.90
N TYR A 163 -17.11 1.94 -3.13
CA TYR A 163 -15.80 1.80 -3.77
C TYR A 163 -14.92 0.75 -3.08
N ASN A 164 -14.64 0.90 -1.78
CA ASN A 164 -13.77 -0.02 -1.04
C ASN A 164 -14.33 -1.45 -1.06
N GLY A 165 -15.65 -1.59 -0.89
CA GLY A 165 -16.32 -2.89 -0.94
C GLY A 165 -16.22 -3.57 -2.30
N LYS A 166 -16.29 -2.81 -3.40
CA LYS A 166 -16.12 -3.33 -4.75
C LYS A 166 -14.66 -3.60 -5.11
N LYS A 167 -13.71 -2.82 -4.58
CA LYS A 167 -12.26 -2.99 -4.80
C LYS A 167 -11.72 -4.23 -4.07
N GLY A 168 -12.03 -4.37 -2.78
CA GLY A 168 -11.44 -5.38 -1.91
C GLY A 168 -12.35 -6.58 -1.58
N GLY A 169 -13.62 -6.56 -2.02
CA GLY A 169 -14.60 -7.60 -1.71
C GLY A 169 -14.89 -8.56 -2.86
N GLY A 170 -15.24 -9.80 -2.53
CA GLY A 170 -15.74 -10.79 -3.49
C GLY A 170 -14.83 -10.99 -4.71
N ASP A 171 -15.44 -11.01 -5.90
CA ASP A 171 -14.70 -11.08 -7.16
C ASP A 171 -13.90 -9.81 -7.46
N GLY A 172 -14.28 -8.69 -6.86
CA GLY A 172 -13.52 -7.44 -6.94
C GLY A 172 -12.09 -7.59 -6.44
N TYR A 173 -11.87 -8.41 -5.42
CA TYR A 173 -10.51 -8.69 -4.93
C TYR A 173 -9.66 -9.36 -6.03
N VAL A 174 -10.25 -10.18 -6.90
CA VAL A 174 -9.58 -10.78 -8.07
C VAL A 174 -9.34 -9.73 -9.17
N TYR A 175 -10.37 -8.92 -9.47
CA TYR A 175 -10.33 -7.96 -10.57
C TYR A 175 -9.42 -6.77 -10.33
N PHE A 176 -9.38 -6.29 -9.09
CA PHE A 176 -8.76 -5.01 -8.75
C PHE A 176 -7.58 -5.15 -7.79
N GLN A 177 -7.49 -6.24 -7.01
CA GLN A 177 -6.32 -6.56 -6.16
C GLN A 177 -5.85 -5.40 -5.26
N ASP A 178 -6.77 -4.53 -4.82
CA ASP A 178 -6.48 -3.28 -4.11
C ASP A 178 -5.53 -2.32 -4.85
N ARG A 179 -5.63 -2.27 -6.19
CA ARG A 179 -4.83 -1.45 -7.11
C ARG A 179 -5.73 -0.49 -7.88
N ILE A 180 -5.48 0.81 -7.72
CA ILE A 180 -6.31 1.87 -8.35
C ILE A 180 -6.31 1.78 -9.88
N GLU A 181 -5.18 1.44 -10.48
CA GLU A 181 -4.95 1.48 -11.91
C GLU A 181 -5.79 0.44 -12.65
N LEU A 182 -6.08 -0.69 -11.98
CA LEU A 182 -6.99 -1.72 -12.49
C LEU A 182 -8.46 -1.25 -12.46
N ILE A 183 -8.83 -0.42 -11.48
CA ILE A 183 -10.17 0.19 -11.45
C ILE A 183 -10.31 1.24 -12.54
N ILE A 184 -9.32 2.13 -12.69
CA ILE A 184 -9.31 3.14 -13.74
C ILE A 184 -9.40 2.46 -15.11
N ASP A 185 -8.61 1.41 -15.34
CA ASP A 185 -8.68 0.64 -16.57
C ASP A 185 -10.07 0.03 -16.81
N ALA A 186 -10.69 -0.55 -15.78
CA ALA A 186 -12.02 -1.12 -15.90
C ALA A 186 -13.10 -0.08 -16.21
N ILE A 187 -12.97 1.14 -15.68
CA ILE A 187 -13.89 2.24 -15.97
C ILE A 187 -13.74 2.72 -17.42
N GLU A 188 -12.51 3.00 -17.83
CA GLU A 188 -12.19 3.53 -19.17
C GLU A 188 -12.59 2.55 -20.27
N ASN A 189 -12.25 1.27 -20.06
CA ASN A 189 -12.48 0.19 -21.03
C ASN A 189 -13.79 -0.56 -20.81
N LYS A 190 -14.64 -0.11 -19.87
CA LYS A 190 -15.92 -0.74 -19.52
C LYS A 190 -15.78 -2.25 -19.24
N LYS A 191 -14.76 -2.63 -18.48
CA LYS A 191 -14.56 -4.03 -18.02
C LYS A 191 -15.44 -4.30 -16.80
N TYR A 192 -15.75 -5.58 -16.58
CA TYR A 192 -16.50 -6.06 -15.42
C TYR A 192 -17.85 -5.35 -15.20
N VAL A 193 -18.55 -4.99 -16.29
CA VAL A 193 -19.83 -4.26 -16.24
C VAL A 193 -20.87 -5.02 -15.43
N ASP A 194 -20.87 -6.35 -15.47
CA ASP A 194 -21.80 -7.18 -14.70
C ASP A 194 -21.55 -7.12 -13.19
N TYR A 195 -20.30 -6.88 -12.79
CA TYR A 195 -19.91 -6.74 -11.38
C TYR A 195 -20.03 -5.29 -10.87
N LEU A 196 -19.52 -4.33 -11.65
CA LEU A 196 -19.52 -2.92 -11.28
C LEU A 196 -20.90 -2.29 -11.49
N GLY A 197 -21.62 -2.65 -12.54
CA GLY A 197 -22.85 -2.02 -12.98
C GLY A 197 -22.58 -0.74 -13.80
N ARG A 198 -23.36 -0.56 -14.88
CA ARG A 198 -23.20 0.57 -15.82
C ARG A 198 -23.29 1.94 -15.13
N LYS A 199 -24.23 2.10 -14.20
CA LYS A 199 -24.42 3.36 -13.44
C LYS A 199 -23.20 3.70 -12.59
N THR A 200 -22.60 2.71 -11.93
CA THR A 200 -21.40 2.90 -11.11
C THR A 200 -20.20 3.26 -11.98
N ILE A 201 -19.99 2.56 -13.10
CA ILE A 201 -18.92 2.89 -14.05
C ILE A 201 -19.02 4.35 -14.52
N TYR A 202 -20.23 4.78 -14.92
CA TYR A 202 -20.44 6.17 -15.34
C TYR A 202 -20.15 7.16 -14.21
N ARG A 203 -20.69 6.92 -13.01
CA ARG A 203 -20.46 7.78 -11.83
C ARG A 203 -18.98 7.89 -11.48
N TRP A 204 -18.27 6.76 -11.43
CA TRP A 204 -16.86 6.74 -11.09
C TRP A 204 -16.01 7.39 -12.17
N ARG A 205 -16.35 7.22 -13.45
CA ARG A 205 -15.69 7.94 -14.55
C ARG A 205 -15.77 9.45 -14.36
N VAL A 206 -16.97 9.99 -14.20
CA VAL A 206 -17.19 11.43 -13.99
C VAL A 206 -16.42 11.93 -12.77
N TRP A 207 -16.39 11.15 -11.70
CA TRP A 207 -15.64 11.49 -10.50
C TRP A 207 -14.13 11.49 -10.74
N PHE A 208 -13.56 10.43 -11.31
CA PHE A 208 -12.12 10.36 -11.61
C PHE A 208 -11.70 11.47 -12.56
N ASP A 209 -12.48 11.72 -13.63
CA ASP A 209 -12.20 12.78 -14.60
C ASP A 209 -12.18 14.17 -13.92
N SER A 210 -13.08 14.42 -12.97
CA SER A 210 -13.12 15.71 -12.25
C SER A 210 -12.06 15.85 -11.15
N LYS A 211 -11.62 14.74 -10.54
CA LYS A 211 -10.68 14.74 -9.40
C LYS A 211 -9.24 14.40 -9.74
N LYS A 212 -8.96 13.93 -10.97
CA LYS A 212 -7.64 13.44 -11.41
C LYS A 212 -6.50 14.40 -11.07
N LYS A 213 -6.63 15.68 -11.44
CA LYS A 213 -5.60 16.71 -11.21
C LYS A 213 -5.52 17.12 -9.74
N GLU A 214 -6.68 17.28 -9.10
CA GLU A 214 -6.78 17.72 -7.71
C GLU A 214 -6.08 16.73 -6.76
N TYR A 215 -6.36 15.43 -6.96
CA TYR A 215 -5.84 14.33 -6.15
C TYR A 215 -4.53 13.74 -6.70
N ILE A 216 -3.94 14.40 -7.70
CA ILE A 216 -2.60 14.09 -8.23
C ILE A 216 -2.53 12.62 -8.70
N LEU A 217 -3.53 12.22 -9.48
CA LEU A 217 -3.66 10.88 -10.06
C LEU A 217 -3.13 10.82 -11.50
N ASP A 218 -2.70 11.96 -12.07
CA ASP A 218 -2.25 12.06 -13.46
C ASP A 218 -1.09 11.10 -13.77
N GLU A 219 -0.06 11.07 -12.92
CA GLU A 219 1.10 10.19 -13.12
C GLU A 219 0.71 8.70 -13.05
N ILE A 220 -0.23 8.34 -12.16
CA ILE A 220 -0.74 6.96 -12.07
C ILE A 220 -1.44 6.57 -13.37
N VAL A 221 -2.25 7.47 -13.94
CA VAL A 221 -2.93 7.22 -15.22
C VAL A 221 -1.93 7.13 -16.37
N GLN A 222 -0.91 7.99 -16.39
CA GLN A 222 0.15 7.95 -17.41
C GLN A 222 0.97 6.65 -17.34
N LYS A 223 1.23 6.13 -16.13
CA LYS A 223 1.97 4.89 -15.90
C LYS A 223 1.11 3.64 -15.84
N LYS A 224 -0.20 3.74 -16.05
CA LYS A 224 -1.16 2.62 -15.93
C LYS A 224 -0.71 1.39 -16.71
N ASP A 225 -0.32 1.54 -17.97
CA ASP A 225 0.09 0.43 -18.83
C ASP A 225 1.40 -0.23 -18.37
N GLU A 226 2.29 0.52 -17.73
CA GLU A 226 3.51 -0.01 -17.10
C GLU A 226 3.14 -0.83 -15.86
N LEU A 227 2.29 -0.29 -14.99
CA LEU A 227 1.85 -0.93 -13.75
C LEU A 227 1.07 -2.23 -14.01
N MET A 228 0.21 -2.25 -15.04
CA MET A 228 -0.61 -3.41 -15.40
C MET A 228 0.20 -4.60 -15.92
N LYS A 229 1.50 -4.44 -16.24
CA LYS A 229 2.37 -5.56 -16.62
C LYS A 229 2.54 -6.56 -15.48
N PHE A 230 2.49 -6.10 -14.23
CA PHE A 230 2.52 -6.98 -13.09
C PHE A 230 1.13 -7.62 -12.87
N VAL A 231 1.10 -8.95 -12.89
CA VAL A 231 -0.09 -9.75 -12.59
C VAL A 231 0.26 -10.73 -11.49
N CYS A 232 -0.30 -10.55 -10.30
CA CYS A 232 -0.08 -11.51 -9.21
C CYS A 232 -0.95 -12.75 -9.44
N PRO A 233 -0.36 -13.96 -9.48
CA PRO A 233 -1.15 -15.18 -9.56
C PRO A 233 -2.01 -15.37 -8.31
N PHE A 234 -3.12 -16.07 -8.47
CA PHE A 234 -3.98 -16.44 -7.36
C PHE A 234 -4.49 -17.87 -7.52
N VAL A 235 -4.84 -18.48 -6.39
CA VAL A 235 -5.50 -19.78 -6.32
C VAL A 235 -6.82 -19.64 -5.59
N LYS A 236 -7.83 -20.38 -6.05
CA LYS A 236 -9.10 -20.51 -5.35
C LYS A 236 -9.01 -21.68 -4.36
N LYS A 237 -9.28 -21.43 -3.08
CA LYS A 237 -9.46 -22.47 -2.05
C LYS A 237 -10.87 -22.37 -1.50
N GLY A 238 -11.77 -23.16 -2.07
CA GLY A 238 -13.21 -23.01 -1.82
C GLY A 238 -13.69 -21.61 -2.21
N ARG A 239 -14.35 -20.92 -1.28
CA ARG A 239 -14.84 -19.54 -1.48
C ARG A 239 -13.76 -18.46 -1.40
N PHE A 240 -12.53 -18.80 -1.05
CA PHE A 240 -11.46 -17.83 -0.81
C PHE A 240 -10.54 -17.71 -2.03
N THR A 241 -10.19 -16.47 -2.37
CA THR A 241 -9.09 -16.15 -3.30
C THR A 241 -7.82 -15.92 -2.49
N ILE A 242 -6.73 -16.57 -2.88
CA ILE A 242 -5.42 -16.42 -2.22
C ILE A 242 -4.39 -16.05 -3.28
N PHE A 243 -3.79 -14.88 -3.15
CA PHE A 243 -2.65 -14.47 -3.99
C PHE A 243 -1.38 -15.22 -3.60
N VAL A 244 -0.62 -15.64 -4.60
CA VAL A 244 0.58 -16.46 -4.46
C VAL A 244 1.56 -16.10 -5.56
N MET A 245 2.77 -15.71 -5.18
CA MET A 245 3.90 -15.76 -6.11
C MET A 245 4.33 -17.23 -6.24
N GLN A 246 4.76 -17.65 -7.42
CA GLN A 246 5.03 -19.04 -7.77
C GLN A 246 6.49 -19.29 -8.14
N ASP A 247 7.15 -18.27 -8.70
CA ASP A 247 8.48 -18.38 -9.28
C ASP A 247 9.28 -17.07 -9.16
N LYS A 248 10.48 -17.07 -9.73
CA LYS A 248 11.36 -15.89 -9.73
C LYS A 248 10.84 -14.78 -10.64
N GLU A 249 10.12 -15.12 -11.71
CA GLU A 249 9.55 -14.17 -12.65
C GLU A 249 8.54 -13.27 -11.93
N ASN A 250 7.69 -13.84 -11.07
CA ASN A 250 6.78 -13.06 -10.22
C ASN A 250 7.52 -12.11 -9.27
N ILE A 251 8.67 -12.52 -8.71
CA ILE A 251 9.50 -11.66 -7.86
C ILE A 251 10.06 -10.50 -8.66
N ILE A 252 10.60 -10.75 -9.86
CA ILE A 252 11.18 -9.73 -10.73
C ILE A 252 10.12 -8.74 -11.20
N GLU A 253 8.95 -9.22 -11.64
CA GLU A 253 7.85 -8.36 -12.08
C GLU A 253 7.29 -7.51 -10.94
N TYR A 254 7.11 -8.12 -9.76
CA TYR A 254 6.66 -7.37 -8.59
C TYR A 254 7.70 -6.34 -8.14
N THR A 255 9.00 -6.65 -8.25
CA THR A 255 10.07 -5.69 -7.95
C THR A 255 9.97 -4.45 -8.85
N LYS A 256 9.78 -4.63 -10.16
CA LYS A 256 9.59 -3.51 -11.11
C LYS A 256 8.32 -2.72 -10.82
N TYR A 257 7.24 -3.41 -10.45
CA TYR A 257 6.01 -2.77 -10.03
C TYR A 257 6.20 -1.93 -8.77
N LEU A 258 6.91 -2.45 -7.76
CA LEU A 258 7.22 -1.72 -6.54
C LEU A 258 8.08 -0.49 -6.81
N GLU A 259 9.08 -0.58 -7.68
CA GLU A 259 9.89 0.56 -8.10
C GLU A 259 9.01 1.70 -8.65
N ALA A 260 8.10 1.38 -9.58
CA ALA A 260 7.17 2.36 -10.14
C ALA A 260 6.21 2.93 -9.08
N VAL A 261 5.63 2.09 -8.24
CA VAL A 261 4.70 2.50 -7.16
C VAL A 261 5.41 3.39 -6.13
N ASN A 262 6.64 3.06 -5.74
CA ASN A 262 7.43 3.84 -4.80
C ASN A 262 7.67 5.26 -5.29
N VAL A 263 8.01 5.41 -6.58
CA VAL A 263 8.17 6.73 -7.23
C VAL A 263 6.85 7.50 -7.23
N LEU A 264 5.76 6.85 -7.63
CA LEU A 264 4.43 7.48 -7.70
C LEU A 264 3.96 7.99 -6.33
N ILE A 265 4.07 7.16 -5.28
CA ILE A 265 3.69 7.57 -3.92
C ILE A 265 4.59 8.70 -3.42
N SER A 266 5.90 8.63 -3.71
CA SER A 266 6.85 9.66 -3.31
C SER A 266 6.53 11.01 -3.94
N ASN A 267 6.34 11.05 -5.26
CA ASN A 267 5.99 12.26 -6.00
C ASN A 267 4.65 12.84 -5.52
N ARG A 268 3.65 11.97 -5.34
CA ARG A 268 2.33 12.39 -4.84
C ARG A 268 2.40 12.94 -3.42
N THR A 269 3.18 12.30 -2.55
CA THR A 269 3.44 12.79 -1.18
C THR A 269 4.07 14.18 -1.22
N TYR A 270 5.14 14.35 -2.01
CA TYR A 270 5.82 15.63 -2.17
C TYR A 270 4.87 16.75 -2.61
N GLN A 271 4.12 16.53 -3.70
CA GLN A 271 3.21 17.55 -4.21
C GLN A 271 2.09 17.91 -3.22
N MET A 272 1.59 16.94 -2.44
CA MET A 272 0.60 17.20 -1.40
C MET A 272 1.17 17.99 -0.23
N VAL A 273 2.38 17.65 0.21
CA VAL A 273 3.07 18.40 1.27
C VAL A 273 3.34 19.83 0.83
N GLU A 274 3.79 20.05 -0.41
CA GLU A 274 4.01 21.40 -0.94
C GLU A 274 2.70 22.20 -1.02
N LYS A 275 1.60 21.60 -1.49
CA LYS A 275 0.27 22.24 -1.44
C LYS A 275 -0.09 22.66 -0.01
N MET A 276 0.18 21.82 0.99
CA MET A 276 -0.14 22.14 2.39
C MET A 276 0.71 23.27 2.98
N LYS A 277 1.95 23.47 2.50
CA LYS A 277 2.82 24.58 2.91
C LYS A 277 2.41 25.92 2.31
N THR A 278 1.89 25.93 1.07
CA THR A 278 1.50 27.18 0.38
C THR A 278 0.28 27.91 0.97
N TYR A 279 -0.40 27.31 1.97
CA TYR A 279 -1.56 27.89 2.66
C TYR A 279 -1.22 28.41 4.08
N GLU A 280 0.07 28.57 4.40
CA GLU A 280 0.58 29.25 5.61
C GLU A 280 1.05 30.68 5.29
#